data_AF-A0A938QIN6-F1
#
_entry.id   AF-A0A938QIN6-F1
#
_cell.length_a   1.000
_cell.length_b   1.000
_cell.length_c   1.000
_cell.angle_alpha   90.00
_cell.angle_beta   90.00
_cell.angle_gamma   90.00
#
_symmetry.space_group_name_H-M   'P 1'
#
loop_
_entity.id
_entity.type
_entity.pdbx_description
1 polymer ?
#
loop_
_entity_poly.entity_id
_entity_poly.type
_entity_poly.pdbx_seq_one_letter_code
_entity_poly.pdbx_strand_id
1 'polypeptide(L)' 'MPTYVFQCDKCGEEFTLIISLKEYETGKVTCPKCSSHEVKQQLTSFTAKTSRKS' A
#
# COMPACT_ATOMS: atom_id res chain seq x y z
N MET A 1 -6.59 -6.93 9.35
CA MET A 1 -5.50 -7.13 8.36
C MET A 1 -5.13 -5.76 7.80
N PRO A 2 -3.85 -5.35 7.81
CA PRO A 2 -3.46 -4.05 7.31
C PRO A 2 -3.59 -4.00 5.79
N THR A 3 -4.40 -3.07 5.30
CA THR A 3 -4.52 -2.74 3.88
C THR A 3 -3.51 -1.66 3.57
N TYR A 4 -2.61 -1.89 2.63
CA TYR A 4 -1.65 -0.91 2.17
C TYR A 4 -1.97 -0.50 0.76
N VAL A 5 -1.93 0.81 0.49
CA VAL A 5 -2.12 1.35 -0.84
C VAL A 5 -0.77 1.49 -1.50
N PHE A 6 -0.67 1.05 -2.74
CA PHE A 6 0.52 1.16 -3.57
C PHE A 6 0.18 1.94 -4.82
N GLN A 7 1.14 2.73 -5.29
CA GLN A 7 1.03 3.48 -6.54
C GLN A 7 2.24 3.13 -7.40
N CYS A 8 1.99 2.75 -8.65
CA CYS A 8 3.07 2.52 -9.60
C CYS A 8 3.59 3.83 -10.17
N ASP A 9 4.91 4.03 -10.17
CA ASP A 9 5.55 5.24 -10.69
C ASP A 9 5.50 5.30 -12.23
N LYS A 10 5.49 4.14 -12.89
CA LYS A 10 5.51 4.01 -14.36
C LYS A 10 4.16 4.29 -15.02
N CYS A 11 3.08 3.73 -14.47
CA CYS A 11 1.74 3.85 -15.06
C CYS A 11 0.82 4.76 -14.26
N GLY A 12 1.24 5.21 -13.07
CA GLY A 12 0.45 6.07 -12.19
C GLY A 12 -0.74 5.37 -11.52
N GLU A 13 -0.94 4.07 -11.73
CA GLU A 13 -2.07 3.36 -11.14
C GLU A 13 -1.88 3.08 -9.66
N GLU A 14 -2.96 3.32 -8.93
CA GLU A 14 -3.10 3.02 -7.51
C GLU A 14 -3.82 1.69 -7.34
N PHE A 15 -3.27 0.81 -6.52
CA PHE A 15 -3.86 -0.48 -6.19
C PHE A 15 -3.67 -0.77 -4.70
N THR A 16 -4.69 -1.36 -4.10
CA THR A 16 -4.67 -1.71 -2.68
C THR A 16 -4.31 -3.17 -2.53
N LEU A 17 -3.31 -3.47 -1.72
CA LEU A 17 -2.93 -4.84 -1.37
C LEU A 17 -3.07 -5.07 0.12
N ILE A 18 -3.59 -6.25 0.45
CA ILE A 18 -3.65 -6.76 1.81
C ILE A 18 -2.43 -7.65 1.97
N ILE A 19 -1.32 -7.09 2.46
CA ILE A 19 -0.07 -7.82 2.67
C ILE A 19 0.24 -7.95 4.15
N SER A 20 0.83 -9.08 4.52
CA SER A 20 1.39 -9.27 5.87
C SER A 20 2.72 -8.51 5.99
N LEU A 21 3.16 -8.16 7.21
CA LEU A 21 4.46 -7.48 7.42
C LEU A 21 5.63 -8.22 6.74
N LYS A 22 5.59 -9.56 6.70
CA LYS A 22 6.59 -10.36 5.97
C LYS A 22 6.66 -10.01 4.49
N GLU A 23 5.51 -9.89 3.82
CA GLU A 23 5.45 -9.53 2.40
C GLU A 23 5.90 -8.09 2.17
N TYR A 24 5.64 -7.20 3.14
CA TYR A 24 6.16 -5.83 3.14
C TYR A 24 7.70 -5.80 3.21
N GLU A 25 8.31 -6.56 4.13
CA GLU A 25 9.77 -6.69 4.24
C GLU A 25 10.41 -7.32 3.00
N THR A 26 9.68 -8.22 2.33
CA THR A 26 10.22 -8.90 1.14
C THR A 26 10.20 -7.99 -0.10
N GLY A 27 9.45 -6.88 -0.09
CA GLY A 27 9.48 -5.84 -1.13
C GLY A 27 9.09 -6.30 -2.54
N LYS A 28 8.50 -7.49 -2.70
CA LYS A 28 8.14 -8.08 -4.01
C LYS A 28 6.76 -7.62 -4.48
N VAL A 29 6.49 -6.32 -4.42
CA VAL A 29 5.24 -5.76 -4.95
C VAL A 29 5.47 -5.37 -6.40
N THR A 30 4.67 -5.93 -7.30
CA THR A 30 4.76 -5.67 -8.73
C THR A 30 3.44 -5.07 -9.21
N CYS A 31 3.50 -4.06 -10.08
CA CYS A 31 2.28 -3.50 -10.65
C CYS A 31 1.60 -4.51 -11.59
N PRO A 32 0.30 -4.79 -11.42
CA PRO A 32 -0.41 -5.77 -12.26
C PRO A 32 -0.60 -5.33 -13.72
N LYS A 33 -0.44 -4.04 -14.03
CA LYS A 33 -0.65 -3.50 -15.40
C LYS A 33 0.60 -3.45 -16.25
N CYS A 34 1.73 -3.04 -15.66
CA CYS A 34 2.98 -2.83 -16.39
C CYS A 34 4.11 -3.77 -15.94
N SER A 35 3.83 -4.68 -15.01
CA SER A 35 4.81 -5.62 -14.42
C SER A 35 6.08 -4.94 -13.89
N SER A 36 5.99 -3.64 -13.58
CA SER A 36 7.12 -2.89 -13.05
C SER A 36 7.25 -3.12 -11.55
N HIS A 37 8.50 -3.24 -11.10
CA HIS A 37 8.87 -3.33 -9.69
C HIS A 37 8.96 -1.94 -9.03
N GLU A 38 8.89 -0.86 -9.82
CA GLU A 38 8.84 0.52 -9.34
C GLU A 38 7.42 0.87 -8.88
N VAL A 39 7.12 0.46 -7.65
CA VAL A 39 5.88 0.81 -6.94
C VAL A 39 6.24 1.48 -5.62
N LYS A 40 5.55 2.58 -5.31
CA LYS A 40 5.70 3.32 -4.06
C LYS A 40 4.51 3.02 -3.17
N GLN A 41 4.76 2.82 -1.88
CA GLN A 41 3.68 2.71 -0.91
C GLN A 41 3.08 4.10 -0.69
N GLN A 42 1.80 4.27 -1.02
CA GLN A 42 0.99 5.37 -0.54
C GLN A 42 0.53 5.02 0.86
N LEU A 43 1.25 5.52 1.87
CA LEU A 43 0.80 5.49 3.25
C LEU A 43 -0.43 6.40 3.34
N THR A 44 -1.62 5.82 3.17
CA THR A 44 -2.84 6.55 3.50
C THR A 44 -2.78 6.85 5.00
N SER A 45 -2.90 8.12 5.35
CA SER A 45 -2.84 8.61 6.71
C SER A 45 -3.99 7.99 7.50
N PHE A 46 -3.72 6.86 8.17
CA PHE A 46 -4.71 6.20 9.02
C PHE A 46 -4.94 7.10 10.23
N THR A 47 -5.95 7.96 10.14
CA THR A 47 -6.37 8.81 11.24
C THR A 47 -7.18 7.93 12.17
N ALA A 48 -6.55 7.44 13.24
CA ALA A 48 -7.26 6.75 14.31
C ALA A 48 -8.31 7.72 14.87
N LYS A 49 -9.58 7.52 14.48
CA LYS A 49 -10.73 8.15 15.12
C LYS A 49 -10.79 7.61 16.54
N THR A 50 -9.99 8.17 17.45
CA THR A 50 -10.20 7.96 18.87
C THR A 50 -11.50 8.69 19.19
N SER A 51 -12.56 7.93 19.44
CA SER A 51 -13.76 8.50 20.03
C SER A 51 -13.32 9.14 21.33
N ARG A 52 -13.29 10.47 21.39
CA ARG A 52 -13.10 11.21 22.64
C ARG A 52 -14.14 10.66 23.61
N LYS A 53 -13.65 9.99 24.65
CA LYS A 53 -14.43 9.70 25.85
C LYS A 53 -14.75 11.05 26.49
N SER A 54 -16.01 11.47 26.43
CA SER A 54 -16.57 12.51 27.29
C SER A 54 -17.52 11.88 28.29
#